data_AF-A0A841HFH3-F1
#
_entry.id   AF-A0A841HFH3-F1
#
_cell.length_a   1.000
_cell.length_b   1.000
_cell.length_c   1.000
_cell.angle_alpha   90.00
_cell.angle_beta   90.00
_cell.angle_gamma   90.00
#
_symmetry.space_group_name_H-M   'P 1'
#
loop_
_entity.id
_entity.type
_entity.pdbx_description
1 polymer ?
#
loop_
_entity_poly.entity_id
_entity_poly.type
_entity_poly.pdbx_seq_one_letter_code
_entity_poly.pdbx_strand_id
1 'polypeptide(L)'
;MDAVQRFNTDGNHDLVTVYDMLIGEDTCDPFEDSEAAAEAFEAADWLPLLKHNLADIQRTHELAVLAERFVPRSDFSMKNLAPPTH
;
A
#
# COMPACT_ATOMS: atom_id res chain seq x y z
N MET A 1 -17.12 -9.70 -1.95
CA MET A 1 -16.57 -9.08 -0.72
C MET A 1 -15.33 -8.31 -1.13
N ASP A 2 -15.00 -7.21 -0.46
CA ASP A 2 -13.73 -6.54 -0.72
C ASP A 2 -12.57 -7.47 -0.36
N ALA A 3 -11.48 -7.47 -1.14
CA ALA A 3 -10.32 -8.32 -0.91
C ALA A 3 -9.75 -8.12 0.51
N VAL A 4 -9.82 -6.90 1.02
CA VAL A 4 -9.36 -6.52 2.37
C VAL A 4 -10.21 -7.17 3.46
N GLN A 5 -11.51 -7.41 3.23
CA GLN A 5 -12.40 -8.07 4.22
C GLN A 5 -12.10 -9.57 4.39
N ARG A 6 -11.25 -10.17 3.53
CA ARG A 6 -10.84 -11.56 3.70
C ARG A 6 -9.67 -11.74 4.67
N PHE A 7 -8.93 -10.68 4.96
CA PHE A 7 -7.85 -10.69 5.94
C PHE A 7 -8.38 -10.07 7.24
N ASN A 8 -8.04 -10.68 8.38
CA ASN A 8 -8.36 -10.06 9.67
C ASN A 8 -7.32 -8.98 10.00
N THR A 9 -7.58 -7.75 9.54
CA THR A 9 -6.74 -6.57 9.82
C THR A 9 -7.25 -5.77 11.02
N ASP A 10 -8.11 -6.37 11.87
CA ASP A 10 -8.75 -5.72 13.03
C ASP A 10 -9.44 -4.39 12.70
N GLY A 11 -9.94 -4.24 11.46
CA GLY A 11 -10.59 -3.03 10.98
C GLY A 11 -9.64 -1.93 10.49
N ASN A 12 -8.34 -2.20 10.37
CA ASN A 12 -7.36 -1.27 9.81
C ASN A 12 -7.37 -1.32 8.28
N HIS A 13 -7.10 -0.18 7.66
CA HIS A 13 -7.19 0.04 6.22
C HIS A 13 -6.03 0.85 5.65
N ASP A 14 -5.17 1.41 6.49
CA ASP A 14 -3.98 2.11 6.05
C ASP A 14 -2.91 1.11 5.60
N LEU A 15 -2.14 1.51 4.59
CA LEU A 15 -1.22 0.62 3.90
C LEU A 15 -0.13 0.05 4.84
N VAL A 16 0.45 0.91 5.67
CA VAL A 16 1.56 0.54 6.56
C VAL A 16 1.08 -0.47 7.61
N THR A 17 0.01 -0.15 8.35
CA THR A 17 -0.51 -1.06 9.40
C THR A 17 -0.97 -2.39 8.81
N VAL A 18 -1.66 -2.37 7.66
CA VAL A 18 -2.08 -3.62 7.00
C VAL A 18 -0.88 -4.44 6.54
N TYR A 19 0.15 -3.79 6.00
CA TYR A 19 1.38 -4.47 5.59
C TYR A 19 2.11 -5.09 6.77
N ASP A 20 2.28 -4.35 7.87
CA ASP A 20 2.97 -4.82 9.08
C ASP A 20 2.24 -6.00 9.72
N MET A 21 0.90 -6.00 9.70
CA MET A 21 0.09 -7.10 10.22
C MET A 21 0.19 -8.38 9.38
N LEU A 22 0.32 -8.26 8.06
CA LEU A 22 0.21 -9.41 7.15
C LEU A 22 1.57 -9.94 6.65
N ILE A 23 2.58 -9.08 6.54
CA ILE A 23 3.88 -9.37 5.93
C ILE A 23 5.02 -8.94 6.87
N GLY A 24 5.10 -7.64 7.19
CA GLY A 24 6.06 -7.10 8.16
C GLY A 24 7.54 -7.28 7.81
N GLU A 25 7.90 -7.21 6.52
CA GLU A 25 9.32 -7.18 6.11
C GLU A 25 9.93 -5.77 6.23
N ASP A 26 11.26 -5.71 6.36
CA ASP A 26 11.99 -4.44 6.41
C ASP A 26 11.84 -3.66 5.11
N THR A 27 11.69 -2.34 5.22
CA THR A 27 11.53 -1.45 4.06
C THR A 27 12.61 -0.37 4.01
N CYS A 28 12.70 0.31 2.86
CA CYS A 28 13.57 1.48 2.72
C CYS A 28 12.93 2.79 3.24
N ASP A 29 11.72 2.72 3.80
CA ASP A 29 10.97 3.86 4.31
C ASP A 29 11.69 4.47 5.52
N PRO A 30 12.13 5.74 5.44
CA PRO A 30 12.81 6.38 6.55
C PRO A 30 11.84 6.94 7.61
N PHE A 31 10.52 6.93 7.36
CA PHE A 31 9.53 7.52 8.25
C PHE A 31 8.84 6.47 9.12
N GLU A 32 8.52 6.85 10.35
CA GLU A 32 7.70 6.05 11.26
C GLU A 32 6.20 6.19 10.96
N ASP A 33 5.79 7.31 10.37
CA ASP A 33 4.42 7.59 9.97
C ASP A 33 4.36 8.38 8.65
N SER A 34 3.17 8.41 8.04
CA SER A 34 2.94 9.15 6.80
C SER A 34 2.83 10.68 7.00
N GLU A 35 2.72 11.18 8.24
CA GLU A 35 2.66 12.63 8.52
C GLU A 35 4.03 13.26 8.26
N ALA A 36 5.11 12.60 8.69
CA ALA A 36 6.48 13.03 8.40
C ALA A 36 6.81 13.06 6.89
N ALA A 37 6.19 12.19 6.09
CA ALA A 37 6.33 12.22 4.63
C ALA A 37 5.68 13.47 4.02
N ALA A 38 4.55 13.93 4.55
CA ALA A 38 3.91 15.17 4.11
C ALA A 38 4.76 16.40 4.45
N GLU A 39 5.35 16.43 5.64
CA GLU A 39 6.30 17.48 6.02
C GLU A 39 7.53 17.51 5.11
N ALA A 40 8.08 16.34 4.75
CA ALA A 40 9.20 16.24 3.81
C ALA A 40 8.85 16.78 2.42
N PHE A 41 7.61 16.61 1.95
CA PHE A 41 7.13 17.20 0.71
C PHE A 41 7.12 18.74 0.79
N GLU A 42 6.54 19.31 1.84
CA GLU A 42 6.49 20.77 2.03
C GLU A 42 7.89 21.39 2.19
N ALA A 43 8.82 20.64 2.79
CA ALA A 43 10.22 21.03 2.95
C ALA A 43 11.08 20.83 1.68
N ALA A 44 10.52 20.24 0.61
CA ALA A 44 11.25 19.83 -0.59
C ALA A 44 12.41 18.84 -0.31
N ASP A 45 12.27 18.01 0.72
CA ASP A 45 13.23 16.96 1.06
C ASP A 45 12.93 15.69 0.24
N TRP A 46 13.42 15.70 -1.00
CA TRP A 46 13.00 14.71 -2.00
C TRP A 46 13.50 13.30 -1.75
N LEU A 47 14.70 13.12 -1.20
CA LEU A 47 15.28 11.78 -1.10
C LEU A 47 14.51 10.90 -0.09
N PRO A 48 14.21 11.36 1.14
CA PRO A 48 13.35 10.62 2.06
C PRO A 48 11.95 10.37 1.49
N LEU A 49 11.35 11.39 0.87
CA LEU A 49 10.02 11.27 0.26
C LEU A 49 9.98 10.22 -0.86
N LEU A 50 11.01 10.17 -1.71
CA LEU A 50 11.11 9.17 -2.77
C LEU A 50 11.30 7.75 -2.22
N LYS A 51 12.04 7.59 -1.12
CA LYS A 51 12.17 6.29 -0.45
C LYS A 51 10.85 5.80 0.12
N HIS A 52 10.08 6.69 0.77
CA HIS A 52 8.73 6.38 1.25
C HIS A 52 7.81 5.91 0.12
N ASN A 53 7.74 6.67 -0.97
CA ASN A 53 6.94 6.29 -2.14
C ASN A 53 7.37 4.95 -2.74
N LEU A 54 8.68 4.66 -2.77
CA LEU A 54 9.19 3.38 -3.22
C LEU A 54 8.76 2.24 -2.28
N ALA A 55 8.85 2.44 -0.97
CA ALA A 55 8.38 1.47 0.01
C ALA A 55 6.89 1.20 -0.13
N ASP A 56 6.05 2.22 -0.34
CA ASP A 56 4.61 2.04 -0.54
C ASP A 56 4.26 1.26 -1.82
N ILE A 57 5.01 1.46 -2.90
CA ILE A 57 4.89 0.66 -4.12
C ILE A 57 5.22 -0.81 -3.83
N GLN A 58 6.29 -1.07 -3.07
CA GLN A 58 6.69 -2.43 -2.68
C GLN A 58 5.63 -3.10 -1.79
N ARG A 59 5.19 -2.41 -0.72
CA ARG A 59 4.12 -2.88 0.19
C ARG A 59 2.85 -3.25 -0.57
N THR A 60 2.42 -2.36 -1.47
CA THR A 60 1.22 -2.58 -2.30
C THR A 60 1.37 -3.82 -3.19
N HIS A 61 2.53 -3.98 -3.83
CA HIS A 61 2.80 -5.14 -4.69
C HIS A 61 2.79 -6.43 -3.89
N GLU A 62 3.45 -6.47 -2.74
CA GLU A 62 3.53 -7.68 -1.90
C GLU A 62 2.17 -8.06 -1.32
N LEU A 63 1.37 -7.08 -0.87
CA LEU A 63 -0.02 -7.32 -0.47
C LEU A 63 -0.86 -7.85 -1.63
N ALA A 64 -0.66 -7.36 -2.85
CA ALA A 64 -1.35 -7.89 -4.03
C ALA A 64 -0.96 -9.36 -4.29
N VAL A 65 0.33 -9.70 -4.23
CA VAL A 65 0.83 -11.08 -4.36
C VAL A 65 0.25 -11.98 -3.27
N LEU A 66 0.18 -11.50 -2.02
CA LEU A 66 -0.47 -12.22 -0.94
C LEU A 66 -1.96 -12.44 -1.22
N ALA A 67 -2.67 -11.39 -1.64
CA ALA A 67 -4.08 -11.46 -1.96
C ALA A 67 -4.36 -12.43 -3.11
N GLU A 68 -3.54 -12.48 -4.16
CA GLU A 68 -3.70 -13.40 -5.29
C GLU A 68 -3.73 -14.88 -4.86
N ARG A 69 -3.08 -15.24 -3.74
CA ARG A 69 -3.06 -16.61 -3.22
C ARG A 69 -4.36 -17.00 -2.50
N PHE A 70 -5.08 -16.05 -1.93
CA PHE A 70 -6.18 -16.30 -1.00
C PHE A 70 -7.52 -15.68 -1.42
N VAL A 71 -7.50 -14.76 -2.38
CA VAL A 71 -8.67 -14.00 -2.84
C VAL A 71 -8.97 -14.38 -4.30
N PRO A 72 -10.17 -14.91 -4.59
CA PRO A 72 -10.62 -15.09 -5.97
C PRO A 72 -10.59 -13.79 -6.77
N ARG A 73 -10.18 -13.86 -8.05
CA ARG A 73 -10.15 -12.70 -8.96
C ARG A 73 -11.47 -11.94 -9.03
N SER A 74 -12.60 -12.63 -8.88
CA SER A 74 -13.96 -12.04 -8.88
C SER A 74 -14.19 -11.01 -7.78
N ASP A 75 -13.38 -11.04 -6.73
CA ASP A 75 -13.57 -10.22 -5.53
C ASP A 75 -12.66 -8.99 -5.52
N PHE A 76 -11.80 -8.83 -6.53
CA PHE A 76 -11.10 -7.58 -6.77
C PHE A 76 -12.00 -6.63 -7.57
N SER A 77 -12.49 -5.56 -6.94
CA SER A 77 -13.19 -4.47 -7.62
C SER A 77 -12.18 -3.52 -8.29
N MET A 78 -11.44 -4.01 -9.29
CA MET A 78 -10.49 -3.17 -10.03
C MET A 78 -11.25 -2.15 -10.89
N LYS A 79 -10.90 -0.87 -10.76
CA LYS A 79 -11.33 0.14 -11.72
C LYS A 79 -10.72 -0.19 -13.08
N ASN A 80 -11.49 -0.02 -14.14
CA ASN A 80 -10.95 -0.09 -15.49
C ASN A 80 -9.96 1.08 -15.67
N LEU A 81 -8.68 0.77 -15.77
CA LEU A 81 -7.62 1.75 -16.03
C LEU A 81 -7.37 1.96 -17.54
N ALA A 82 -8.20 1.37 -18.41
CA ALA A 82 -8.15 1.66 -19.83
C ALA A 82 -8.35 3.17 -20.04
N PRO A 83 -7.62 3.77 -21.00
CA PRO A 83 -7.82 5.17 -21.35
C PRO A 83 -9.29 5.40 -21.71
N PRO A 84 -9.88 6.54 -21.32
CA PRO A 84 -11.21 6.90 -21.81
C PRO A 84 -11.20 6.95 -23.33
N THR A 85 -12.13 6.24 -23.97
CA THR A 85 -12.39 6.38 -25.41
C THR A 85 -13.09 7.72 -25.64
N HIS A 86 -12.46 8.60 -26.42
CA HIS A 86 -13.06 9.84 -26.91
C HIS A 86 -14.21 9.59 -27.89
#